data_AF-A0A0W0W3Q6-F1
#
_entry.id   AF-A0A0W0W3Q6-F1
#
_cell.length_a   1.000
_cell.length_b   1.000
_cell.length_c   1.000
_cell.angle_alpha   90.00
_cell.angle_beta   90.00
_cell.angle_gamma   90.00
#
_symmetry.space_group_name_H-M   'P 1'
#
loop_
_entity.id
_entity.type
_entity.pdbx_description
1 polymer ?
#
loop_
_entity_poly.entity_id
_entity_poly.type
_entity_poly.pdbx_seq_one_letter_code
_entity_poly.pdbx_strand_id
1 'polypeptide(L)'
;MKNTYHLLCCFLVIFLSGCMYSNHYSKNSALFLKTKSISPAATCKITCQMKKNDCFKLCKDSCGNCQSRSIFSTRKKYSRYVHEQCVKGEVVARELNSYRDPLQCRKVTCNCCADFDTCIQSCNGIIQKRLKPASKCC
;
A
#
# COMPACT_ATOMS: atom_id res chain seq x y z
N MET A 1 33.63 -68.41 -5.55
CA MET A 1 32.94 -67.59 -6.58
C MET A 1 31.49 -67.18 -6.23
N LYS A 2 30.93 -67.52 -5.05
CA LYS A 2 29.56 -67.08 -4.67
C LYS A 2 29.49 -65.68 -3.99
N ASN A 3 30.60 -65.20 -3.42
CA ASN A 3 30.64 -63.94 -2.66
C ASN A 3 30.79 -62.67 -3.52
N THR A 4 31.21 -62.81 -4.78
CA THR A 4 31.41 -61.68 -5.70
C THR A 4 30.10 -61.13 -6.26
N TYR A 5 29.08 -61.97 -6.44
CA TYR A 5 27.76 -61.54 -6.92
C TYR A 5 26.99 -60.72 -5.88
N HIS A 6 27.23 -60.98 -4.59
CA HIS A 6 26.55 -60.27 -3.51
C HIS A 6 27.04 -58.83 -3.38
N LEU A 7 28.36 -58.61 -3.52
CA LEU A 7 28.98 -57.29 -3.52
C LEU A 7 28.55 -56.45 -4.73
N LEU A 8 28.48 -57.06 -5.92
CA LEU A 8 28.02 -56.40 -7.15
C LEU A 8 26.54 -55.97 -7.06
N CYS A 9 25.70 -56.78 -6.41
CA CYS A 9 24.30 -56.45 -6.20
C CYS A 9 24.12 -55.26 -5.24
N CYS A 10 24.90 -55.19 -4.16
CA CYS A 10 24.83 -54.08 -3.21
C CYS A 10 25.23 -52.74 -3.83
N PHE A 11 26.25 -52.71 -4.71
CA PHE A 11 26.65 -51.49 -5.41
C PHE A 11 25.57 -50.97 -6.37
N LEU A 12 24.84 -51.85 -7.05
CA LEU A 12 23.76 -51.46 -7.97
C LEU A 12 22.57 -50.82 -7.23
N VAL A 13 22.24 -51.27 -6.01
CA VAL A 13 21.13 -50.70 -5.23
C VAL A 13 21.48 -49.30 -4.68
N ILE A 14 22.73 -49.05 -4.34
CA ILE A 14 23.20 -47.73 -3.87
C ILE A 14 23.21 -46.71 -5.02
N PHE A 15 23.57 -47.12 -6.25
CA PHE A 15 23.52 -46.24 -7.42
C PHE A 15 22.10 -45.90 -7.89
N LEU A 16 21.11 -46.76 -7.63
CA LEU A 16 19.71 -46.53 -8.01
C LEU A 16 18.89 -45.74 -6.97
N SER A 17 19.44 -45.48 -5.78
CA SER A 17 18.75 -44.72 -4.71
C SER A 17 19.20 -43.24 -4.62
N GLY A 18 20.09 -42.79 -5.51
CA GLY A 18 20.51 -41.40 -5.62
C GLY A 18 19.55 -40.53 -6.46
N CYS A 19 18.98 -39.52 -5.81
CA CYS A 19 18.28 -38.34 -6.37
C CYS A 19 16.77 -38.44 -6.69
N MET A 20 15.94 -38.37 -5.63
CA MET A 20 14.64 -37.68 -5.68
C MET A 20 14.48 -36.79 -4.41
N TYR A 21 15.39 -35.82 -4.24
CA TYR A 21 15.18 -34.71 -3.31
C TYR A 21 15.29 -33.39 -4.08
N SER A 22 14.16 -32.99 -4.67
CA SER A 22 13.72 -31.60 -4.86
C SER A 22 12.56 -31.61 -5.83
N ASN A 23 11.34 -31.43 -5.34
CA ASN A 23 10.24 -30.75 -6.06
C ASN A 23 9.07 -30.54 -5.08
N HIS A 24 9.27 -29.64 -4.12
CA HIS A 24 8.15 -28.98 -3.44
C HIS A 24 7.57 -27.93 -4.41
N TYR A 25 6.96 -28.39 -5.51
CA TYR A 25 6.21 -27.54 -6.44
C TYR A 25 4.73 -27.92 -6.35
N SER A 26 3.98 -27.07 -5.65
CA SER A 26 2.53 -27.18 -5.48
C SER A 26 1.83 -27.22 -6.85
N LYS A 27 1.49 -28.43 -7.31
CA LYS A 27 0.58 -28.66 -8.45
C LYS A 27 -0.84 -28.86 -7.91
N ASN A 28 -1.48 -27.77 -7.51
CA ASN A 28 -2.93 -27.69 -7.45
C ASN A 28 -3.41 -26.74 -8.53
N SER A 29 -3.89 -27.27 -9.66
CA SER A 29 -4.99 -26.72 -10.48
C SER A 29 -4.97 -27.25 -11.92
N ALA A 30 -5.11 -28.57 -12.08
CA ALA A 30 -5.78 -29.10 -13.27
C ALA A 30 -7.29 -29.01 -13.06
N LEU A 31 -7.82 -27.79 -13.01
CA LEU A 31 -9.24 -27.52 -13.23
C LEU A 31 -9.30 -26.36 -14.23
N PHE A 32 -9.12 -26.74 -15.49
CA PHE A 32 -9.32 -25.93 -16.69
C PHE A 32 -10.80 -25.53 -16.80
N LEU A 33 -11.26 -24.66 -15.90
CA LEU A 33 -12.34 -23.74 -16.20
C LEU A 33 -11.69 -22.52 -16.83
N LYS A 34 -11.95 -22.39 -18.13
CA LYS A 34 -11.75 -21.25 -19.03
C LYS A 34 -11.92 -19.91 -18.31
N THR A 35 -10.92 -19.49 -17.57
CA THR A 35 -10.84 -18.17 -16.95
C THR A 35 -9.87 -17.39 -17.81
N LYS A 36 -10.39 -16.33 -18.42
CA LYS A 36 -9.64 -15.28 -19.11
C LYS A 36 -8.36 -15.03 -18.31
N SER A 37 -7.20 -15.46 -18.81
CA SER A 37 -5.96 -15.42 -18.06
C SER A 37 -5.60 -13.97 -17.77
N ILE A 38 -5.88 -13.53 -16.56
CA ILE A 38 -5.53 -12.19 -16.09
C ILE A 38 -4.01 -12.17 -16.05
N SER A 39 -3.39 -11.26 -16.80
CA SER A 39 -1.95 -11.13 -16.83
C SER A 39 -1.41 -10.83 -15.42
N PRO A 40 -0.17 -11.24 -15.08
CA PRO A 40 0.44 -10.93 -13.78
C PRO A 40 0.39 -9.43 -13.43
N ALA A 41 0.54 -8.56 -14.44
CA ALA A 41 0.41 -7.12 -14.30
C ALA A 41 -1.02 -6.67 -13.93
N ALA A 42 -2.05 -7.31 -14.50
CA ALA A 42 -3.44 -7.01 -14.15
C ALA A 42 -3.78 -7.47 -12.72
N THR A 43 -3.30 -8.64 -12.29
CA THR A 43 -3.42 -9.10 -10.91
C THR A 43 -2.74 -8.13 -9.93
N CYS A 44 -1.53 -7.66 -10.26
CA CYS A 44 -0.82 -6.67 -9.43
C CYS A 44 -1.62 -5.37 -9.25
N LYS A 45 -2.18 -4.83 -10.35
CA LYS A 45 -3.01 -3.61 -10.28
C LYS A 45 -4.23 -3.79 -9.38
N ILE A 46 -4.89 -4.95 -9.44
CA ILE A 46 -6.02 -5.29 -8.57
C ILE A 46 -5.57 -5.31 -7.10
N THR A 47 -4.44 -5.95 -6.79
CA THR A 47 -3.90 -5.96 -5.42
C THR A 47 -3.57 -4.56 -4.91
N CYS A 48 -2.98 -3.70 -5.74
CA CYS A 48 -2.72 -2.31 -5.37
C CYS A 48 -4.02 -1.56 -5.06
N GLN A 49 -5.08 -1.79 -5.85
CA GLN A 49 -6.38 -1.19 -5.62
C GLN A 49 -7.00 -1.65 -4.30
N MET A 50 -6.91 -2.94 -3.97
CA MET A 50 -7.37 -3.47 -2.68
C MET A 50 -6.63 -2.82 -1.51
N LYS A 51 -5.29 -2.75 -1.57
CA LYS A 51 -4.46 -2.10 -0.54
C LYS A 51 -4.79 -0.63 -0.36
N LYS A 52 -5.09 0.10 -1.44
CA LYS A 52 -5.55 1.50 -1.38
C LYS A 52 -6.86 1.62 -0.60
N ASN A 53 -7.82 0.75 -0.88
CA ASN A 53 -9.11 0.73 -0.19
C ASN A 53 -8.94 0.42 1.29
N ASP A 54 -8.09 -0.55 1.64
CA ASP A 54 -7.80 -0.90 3.03
C ASP A 54 -7.07 0.23 3.75
N CYS A 55 -6.14 0.92 3.08
CA CYS A 55 -5.50 2.12 3.60
C CYS A 55 -6.53 3.20 3.96
N PHE A 56 -7.51 3.46 3.08
CA PHE A 56 -8.57 4.42 3.38
C PHE A 56 -9.47 4.02 4.55
N LYS A 57 -9.72 2.72 4.73
CA LYS A 57 -10.52 2.21 5.87
C LYS A 57 -9.77 2.31 7.20
N LEU A 58 -8.49 1.94 7.19
CA LEU A 58 -7.67 1.87 8.41
C LEU A 58 -7.13 3.22 8.82
N CYS A 59 -6.90 4.13 7.86
CA CYS A 59 -6.27 5.38 8.18
C CYS A 59 -7.24 6.43 8.72
N LYS A 60 -7.16 6.65 10.04
CA LYS A 60 -7.91 7.68 10.76
C LYS A 60 -7.54 9.10 10.33
N ASP A 61 -6.26 9.32 9.99
CA ASP A 61 -5.70 10.61 9.58
C ASP A 61 -5.37 10.62 8.08
N SER A 62 -6.24 10.01 7.27
CA SER A 62 -6.21 10.19 5.82
C SER A 62 -6.30 11.68 5.46
N CYS A 63 -5.77 12.03 4.31
CA CYS A 63 -5.77 13.40 3.81
C CYS A 63 -7.17 14.05 3.79
N GLY A 64 -8.20 13.36 3.31
CA GLY A 64 -9.59 13.86 3.35
C GLY A 64 -10.10 14.11 4.77
N ASN A 65 -9.81 13.20 5.71
CA ASN A 65 -10.20 13.35 7.11
C ASN A 65 -9.45 14.52 7.77
N CYS A 66 -8.14 14.63 7.52
CA CYS A 66 -7.32 15.72 8.03
C CYS A 66 -7.82 17.06 7.49
N GLN A 67 -8.07 17.17 6.19
CA GLN A 67 -8.57 18.39 5.58
C GLN A 67 -9.91 18.82 6.18
N SER A 68 -10.82 17.86 6.35
CA SER A 68 -12.12 18.11 6.98
C SER A 68 -11.98 18.63 8.42
N ARG A 69 -11.11 18.00 9.22
CA ARG A 69 -10.79 18.44 10.59
C ARG A 69 -10.10 19.81 10.63
N SER A 70 -9.20 20.08 9.69
CA SER A 70 -8.52 21.37 9.57
C SER A 70 -9.48 22.49 9.20
N ILE A 71 -10.41 22.26 8.27
CA ILE A 71 -11.49 23.20 7.93
C ILE A 71 -12.36 23.47 9.15
N PHE A 72 -12.79 22.42 9.86
CA PHE A 72 -13.58 22.55 11.08
C PHE A 72 -12.85 23.36 12.16
N SER A 73 -11.57 23.06 12.40
CA SER A 73 -10.71 23.79 13.33
C SER A 73 -10.58 25.27 12.94
N THR A 74 -10.36 25.55 11.66
CA THR A 74 -10.25 26.90 11.09
C THR A 74 -11.53 27.69 11.33
N ARG A 75 -12.69 27.11 11.02
CA ARG A 75 -14.01 27.73 11.26
C ARG A 75 -14.25 28.01 12.74
N LYS A 76 -13.90 27.06 13.62
CA LYS A 76 -14.02 27.24 15.07
C LYS A 76 -13.17 28.40 15.59
N LYS A 77 -11.91 28.49 15.15
CA LYS A 77 -11.00 29.58 15.53
C LYS A 77 -11.50 30.94 15.01
N TYR A 78 -11.96 30.98 13.76
CA TYR A 78 -12.52 32.20 13.17
C TYR A 78 -13.80 32.65 13.87
N SER A 79 -14.73 31.74 14.16
CA SER A 79 -15.96 32.06 14.90
C SER A 79 -15.66 32.61 16.30
N ARG A 80 -14.67 32.05 17.00
CA ARG A 80 -14.20 32.61 18.27
C ARG A 80 -13.67 34.04 18.10
N TYR A 81 -12.84 34.28 17.10
CA TYR A 81 -12.34 35.63 16.81
C TYR A 81 -13.47 36.62 16.54
N VAL A 82 -14.43 36.28 15.68
CA VAL A 82 -15.59 37.15 15.38
C VAL A 82 -16.36 37.46 16.65
N HIS A 83 -16.59 36.46 17.51
CA HIS A 83 -17.24 36.68 18.80
C HIS A 83 -16.44 37.62 19.70
N GLU A 84 -15.12 37.44 19.81
CA GLU A 84 -14.24 38.32 20.58
C GLU A 84 -14.26 39.77 20.06
N GLN A 85 -14.26 39.98 18.75
CA GLN A 85 -14.38 41.32 18.16
C GLN A 85 -15.76 41.95 18.44
N CYS A 86 -16.83 41.16 18.29
CA CYS A 86 -18.19 41.61 18.59
C CYS A 86 -18.34 42.06 20.05
N VAL A 87 -17.80 41.29 21.01
CA VAL A 87 -17.84 41.63 22.44
C VAL A 87 -17.04 42.90 22.75
N LYS A 88 -15.96 43.15 22.01
CA LYS A 88 -15.14 44.37 22.14
C LYS A 88 -15.69 45.59 21.38
N GLY A 89 -16.69 45.41 20.51
CA GLY A 89 -17.16 46.45 19.60
C GLY A 89 -16.17 46.78 18.46
N GLU A 90 -15.24 45.86 18.16
CA GLU A 90 -14.24 46.01 17.12
C GLU A 90 -14.73 45.46 15.78
N VAL A 91 -14.15 45.96 14.67
CA VAL A 91 -14.42 45.45 13.33
C VAL A 91 -13.65 44.15 13.07
N VAL A 92 -14.26 43.24 12.30
CA VAL A 92 -13.61 41.99 11.87
C VAL A 92 -12.61 42.31 10.76
N ALA A 93 -11.31 42.28 11.09
CA ALA A 93 -10.22 42.65 10.18
C ALA A 93 -9.54 41.44 9.49
N ARG A 94 -9.66 40.24 10.07
CA ARG A 94 -9.03 39.02 9.54
C ARG A 94 -10.04 38.14 8.85
N GLU A 95 -9.65 37.55 7.72
CA GLU A 95 -10.48 36.59 7.00
C GLU A 95 -10.33 35.17 7.55
N LEU A 96 -11.30 34.30 7.26
CA LEU A 96 -11.32 32.88 7.65
C LEU A 96 -10.02 32.14 7.34
N ASN A 97 -9.44 32.37 6.16
CA ASN A 97 -8.22 31.68 5.71
C ASN A 97 -6.98 32.06 6.54
N SER A 98 -7.00 33.20 7.23
CA SER A 98 -5.91 33.61 8.14
C SER A 98 -5.76 32.67 9.34
N TYR A 99 -6.80 31.89 9.65
CA TYR A 99 -6.82 30.92 10.74
C TYR A 99 -6.45 29.50 10.30
N ARG A 100 -6.20 29.30 9.00
CA ARG A 100 -5.82 28.01 8.43
C ARG A 100 -4.36 27.72 8.76
N ASP A 101 -4.11 26.57 9.37
CA ASP A 101 -2.75 26.08 9.59
C ASP A 101 -2.28 25.26 8.36
N PRO A 102 -1.29 25.75 7.59
CA PRO A 102 -0.79 25.06 6.40
C PRO A 102 0.01 23.78 6.74
N LEU A 103 0.46 23.61 7.99
CA LEU A 103 1.22 22.45 8.44
C LEU A 103 0.34 21.33 8.98
N GLN A 104 -0.89 21.65 9.39
CA GLN A 104 -1.83 20.72 10.05
C GLN A 104 -2.07 19.41 9.29
N CYS A 105 -2.03 19.45 7.94
CA CYS A 105 -2.18 18.27 7.08
C CYS A 105 -0.96 17.98 6.19
N ARG A 106 0.17 18.66 6.41
CA ARG A 106 1.41 18.42 5.63
C ARG A 106 2.06 17.09 5.99
N LYS A 107 1.75 16.54 7.17
CA LYS A 107 2.22 15.25 7.67
C LYS A 107 1.03 14.38 8.09
N VAL A 108 0.24 13.93 7.12
CA VAL A 108 -0.67 12.81 7.37
C VAL A 108 0.17 11.55 7.58
N THR A 109 -0.19 10.71 8.55
CA THR A 109 0.52 9.45 8.84
C THR A 109 0.37 8.43 7.72
N CYS A 110 -0.57 8.65 6.80
CA CYS A 110 -0.82 7.81 5.63
C CYS A 110 -1.09 8.68 4.39
N ASN A 111 -0.51 8.32 3.25
CA ASN A 111 -0.88 8.90 1.96
C ASN A 111 -1.25 7.77 1.00
N CYS A 112 -2.49 7.29 1.13
CA CYS A 112 -2.97 6.11 0.42
C CYS A 112 -2.84 6.21 -1.11
N CYS A 113 -2.85 7.42 -1.69
CA CYS A 113 -2.62 7.57 -3.13
C CYS A 113 -1.15 7.54 -3.50
N ALA A 114 -0.28 8.17 -2.73
CA ALA A 114 1.16 8.08 -2.97
C ALA A 114 1.64 6.62 -2.84
N ASP A 115 1.10 5.90 -1.87
CA ASP A 115 1.38 4.47 -1.67
C ASP A 115 0.82 3.64 -2.84
N PHE A 116 -0.38 3.96 -3.32
CA PHE A 116 -0.96 3.32 -4.50
C PHE A 116 -0.14 3.59 -5.77
N ASP A 117 0.25 4.84 -6.02
CA ASP A 117 1.05 5.23 -7.20
C ASP A 117 2.40 4.50 -7.19
N THR A 118 3.00 4.34 -6.02
CA THR A 118 4.23 3.56 -5.83
C THR A 118 3.99 2.07 -6.08
N CYS A 119 2.86 1.54 -5.61
CA CYS A 119 2.45 0.16 -5.84
C CYS A 119 2.28 -0.13 -7.34
N ILE A 120 1.57 0.75 -8.07
CA ILE A 120 1.32 0.60 -9.51
C ILE A 120 2.60 0.73 -10.32
N GLN A 121 3.53 1.62 -9.95
CA GLN A 121 4.84 1.70 -10.59
C GLN A 121 5.60 0.37 -10.48
N SER A 122 5.51 -0.28 -9.31
CA SER A 122 6.12 -1.59 -9.08
C SER A 122 5.52 -2.69 -9.96
N CYS A 123 4.24 -2.58 -10.35
CA CYS A 123 3.58 -3.58 -11.21
C CYS A 123 4.17 -3.72 -12.62
N ASN A 124 4.83 -2.67 -13.11
CA ASN A 124 5.49 -2.68 -14.43
C ASN A 124 7.00 -2.95 -14.34
N GLY A 125 7.53 -3.23 -13.14
CA GLY A 125 8.95 -3.57 -12.92
C GLY A 125 9.92 -2.39 -12.95
N ILE A 126 9.45 -1.15 -13.16
CA ILE A 126 10.30 0.04 -13.23
C ILE A 126 9.82 1.06 -12.19
N ILE A 127 10.60 1.20 -11.10
CA ILE A 127 10.36 2.23 -10.09
C ILE A 127 11.23 3.44 -10.42
N GLN A 128 10.65 4.47 -11.05
CA GLN A 128 11.34 5.75 -11.22
C GLN A 128 11.17 6.62 -9.97
N LYS A 129 12.01 6.40 -8.95
CA LYS A 129 12.07 7.30 -7.79
C LYS A 129 12.70 8.63 -8.20
N ARG A 130 11.87 9.65 -8.38
CA ARG A 130 12.31 11.06 -8.40
C ARG A 130 11.93 11.70 -7.07
N LEU A 131 12.81 12.56 -6.55
CA LEU A 131 12.46 13.45 -5.44
C LEU A 131 11.30 14.33 -5.91
N LYS A 132 10.10 14.03 -5.44
CA LYS A 132 8.92 14.86 -5.67
C LYS A 132 8.64 15.67 -4.39
N PRO A 133 8.10 16.89 -4.52
CA PRO A 133 7.50 17.57 -3.38
C PRO A 133 6.55 16.62 -2.67
N ALA A 134 6.45 16.72 -1.34
CA ALA A 134 5.50 15.93 -0.56
C ALA A 134 4.14 15.93 -1.27
N SER A 135 3.62 14.73 -1.55
CA SER A 135 2.43 14.56 -2.38
C SER A 135 1.29 15.37 -1.77
N LYS A 136 0.68 16.22 -2.59
CA LYS A 136 -0.57 16.88 -2.23
C LYS A 136 -1.57 15.81 -1.83
N CYS A 137 -2.36 16.10 -0.82
CA CYS A 137 -3.47 15.27 -0.43
C CYS A 137 -4.35 14.95 -1.64
N CYS A 138 -4.58 13.66 -1.84
CA CYS A 138 -5.77 13.16 -2.49
C CYS A 138 -6.86 12.99 -1.40
#